data_AF-A0A8X6Q4D4-F1
#
_entry.id   AF-A0A8X6Q4D4-F1
#
_cell.length_a   1.000
_cell.length_b   1.000
_cell.length_c   1.000
_cell.angle_alpha   90.00
_cell.angle_beta   90.00
_cell.angle_gamma   90.00
#
_symmetry.space_group_name_H-M   'P 1'
#
loop_
_entity.id
_entity.type
_entity.pdbx_description
1 polymer ?
#
loop_
_entity_poly.entity_id
_entity_poly.type
_entity_poly.pdbx_seq_one_letter_code
_entity_poly.pdbx_strand_id
1 'polypeptide(L)'
;MASSSLKRYIDDLDSSTEDEDFEGIDTSEAGETEESDIESSSESTDSGDDDIGNARDWCEITASGLSGPTRFPFTSTPGVTFPVNINYTPLDILEMFLHSNLMDIIVKETNNYAEQERKANRAKISRCSRSKKWIPTNDREMKLFFGLIILQGIVRKPNQAMYCSHRRILHTPVYSKVMPVYRFILLFRYLHFCNNEAEKKDDFPNPKPWKLYNVIENLRKIFCNFYVLERDVSVDESLMPYKGRLSWKQYIPIKRARFGIKFFMLCEAETGYICDFIIYTGNSTVFNQLYTNYGLSTKSSNHSFSKR
;
A
#
# COMPACT_ATOMS: atom_id res chain seq x y z
N MET A 1 11.30 3.73 7.20
CA MET A 1 12.48 3.05 7.79
C MET A 1 12.24 1.57 8.09
N ALA A 2 11.04 1.02 7.84
CA ALA A 2 10.68 -0.30 8.37
C ALA A 2 11.18 -1.52 7.56
N SER A 3 11.33 -1.48 6.24
CA SER A 3 11.46 -2.72 5.44
C SER A 3 12.76 -3.52 5.65
N SER A 4 13.93 -2.87 5.71
CA SER A 4 15.21 -3.57 5.94
C SER A 4 15.39 -3.97 7.41
N SER A 5 15.01 -3.10 8.34
CA SER A 5 15.00 -3.38 9.78
C SER A 5 14.03 -4.49 10.16
N LEU A 6 12.92 -4.65 9.44
CA LEU A 6 11.92 -5.68 9.71
C LEU A 6 12.34 -7.06 9.18
N LYS A 7 13.00 -7.12 8.01
CA LYS A 7 13.57 -8.39 7.52
C LYS A 7 14.70 -8.87 8.42
N ARG A 8 15.63 -7.97 8.79
CA ARG A 8 16.65 -8.26 9.81
C ARG A 8 16.03 -8.67 11.13
N TYR A 9 15.03 -7.95 11.63
CA TYR A 9 14.29 -8.34 12.84
C TYR A 9 13.68 -9.75 12.74
N ILE A 10 13.01 -10.11 11.65
CA ILE A 10 12.43 -11.46 11.47
C ILE A 10 13.53 -12.54 11.42
N ASP A 11 14.68 -12.24 10.80
CA ASP A 11 15.81 -13.17 10.69
C ASP A 11 16.59 -13.30 12.03
N ASP A 12 16.80 -12.20 12.76
CA ASP A 12 17.44 -12.12 14.09
C ASP A 12 16.59 -12.77 15.19
N LEU A 13 15.28 -12.73 15.00
CA LEU A 13 14.33 -13.45 15.81
C LEU A 13 14.39 -14.97 15.56
N ASP A 14 14.57 -15.41 14.32
CA ASP A 14 14.70 -16.84 14.02
C ASP A 14 16.00 -17.45 14.57
N SER A 15 17.01 -16.63 14.89
CA SER A 15 18.27 -17.07 15.52
C SER A 15 18.29 -16.99 17.04
N SER A 16 17.42 -16.20 17.68
CA SER A 16 17.25 -16.17 19.14
C SER A 16 16.48 -17.41 19.59
N THR A 17 17.24 -18.44 19.96
CA THR A 17 16.74 -19.55 20.76
C THR A 17 16.58 -19.06 22.20
N GLU A 18 15.36 -19.21 22.70
CA GLU A 18 14.92 -19.02 24.10
C GLU A 18 14.41 -17.62 24.44
N ASP A 19 13.35 -17.60 25.25
CA ASP A 19 12.70 -16.42 25.84
C ASP A 19 13.62 -15.80 26.90
N GLU A 20 14.85 -15.47 26.51
CA GLU A 20 15.76 -14.68 27.34
C GLU A 20 15.75 -13.22 26.87
N ASP A 21 15.75 -12.33 27.85
CA ASP A 21 15.63 -10.90 27.70
C ASP A 21 16.53 -10.36 26.59
N PHE A 22 15.90 -9.73 25.58
CA PHE A 22 16.58 -9.01 24.52
C PHE A 22 17.32 -7.80 25.12
N GLU A 23 18.55 -8.04 25.56
CA GLU A 23 19.57 -7.04 25.86
C GLU A 23 19.92 -6.35 24.53
N GLY A 24 19.75 -5.03 24.49
CA GLY A 24 19.91 -4.23 23.28
C GLY A 24 21.36 -4.23 22.82
N ILE A 25 21.61 -4.63 21.57
CA ILE A 25 22.90 -4.42 20.92
C ILE A 25 23.08 -2.93 20.62
N ASP A 26 24.16 -2.40 21.16
CA ASP A 26 24.72 -1.08 20.91
C ASP A 26 25.15 -0.99 19.43
N THR A 27 24.59 -0.05 18.69
CA THR A 27 24.96 0.20 17.29
C THR A 27 25.87 1.42 17.24
N SER A 28 27.12 1.24 17.63
CA SER A 28 28.21 2.12 17.28
C SER A 28 29.27 1.30 16.56
N GLU A 29 29.19 1.22 15.24
CA GLU A 29 30.35 1.44 14.36
C GLU A 29 29.93 1.44 12.89
N ALA A 30 30.43 2.47 12.21
CA ALA A 30 30.21 2.76 10.82
C ALA A 30 31.04 1.81 9.94
N GLY A 31 30.48 1.50 8.77
CA GLY A 31 31.22 0.95 7.65
C GLY A 31 30.56 1.44 6.38
N GLU A 32 30.96 2.63 5.95
CA GLU A 32 30.65 3.15 4.61
C GLU A 32 31.23 2.18 3.60
N THR A 33 30.35 1.48 2.87
CA THR A 33 30.73 0.78 1.66
C THR A 33 29.99 1.46 0.53
N GLU A 34 30.75 2.25 -0.23
CA GLU A 34 30.34 2.80 -1.53
C GLU A 34 30.03 1.62 -2.47
N GLU A 35 28.75 1.38 -2.74
CA GLU A 35 28.35 0.58 -3.90
C GLU A 35 27.89 1.52 -5.00
N SER A 36 28.65 1.50 -6.09
CA SER A 36 28.42 2.22 -7.34
C SER A 36 27.14 1.71 -8.02
N ASP A 37 26.02 2.40 -7.80
CA ASP A 37 24.77 2.15 -8.49
C ASP A 37 24.79 2.84 -9.85
N ILE A 38 24.67 2.03 -10.91
CA ILE A 38 24.50 2.48 -12.29
C ILE A 38 23.20 3.28 -12.36
N GLU A 39 23.33 4.60 -12.51
CA GLU A 39 22.23 5.53 -12.71
C GLU A 39 21.54 5.25 -14.05
N SER A 40 20.32 4.72 -13.97
CA SER A 40 19.36 4.86 -15.07
C SER A 40 18.35 5.91 -14.66
N SER A 41 18.74 7.16 -14.89
CA SER A 41 17.87 8.32 -14.92
C SER A 41 16.85 8.13 -16.03
N SER A 42 15.69 7.56 -15.70
CA SER A 42 14.47 7.82 -16.46
C SER A 42 13.85 9.08 -15.88
N GLU A 43 14.49 10.22 -16.17
CA GLU A 43 13.69 11.41 -16.39
C GLU A 43 12.75 11.06 -17.53
N SER A 44 11.45 10.96 -17.24
CA SER A 44 10.48 11.30 -18.27
C SER A 44 10.59 12.81 -18.46
N THR A 45 11.67 13.24 -19.11
CA THR A 45 11.65 14.45 -19.91
C THR A 45 10.52 14.22 -20.91
N ASP A 46 9.50 15.05 -20.80
CA ASP A 46 8.45 15.17 -21.79
C ASP A 46 9.15 15.58 -23.09
N SER A 47 9.58 14.60 -23.89
CA SER A 47 10.29 14.81 -25.15
C SER A 47 9.29 15.16 -26.25
N GLY A 48 8.50 16.19 -25.98
CA GLY A 48 7.82 17.03 -26.96
C GLY A 48 8.47 18.40 -26.92
N ASP A 49 9.76 18.46 -27.27
CA ASP A 49 10.50 19.72 -27.43
C ASP A 49 10.14 20.38 -28.78
N ASP A 50 8.84 20.40 -29.09
CA ASP A 50 8.26 21.28 -30.09
C ASP A 50 8.05 22.64 -29.41
N ASP A 51 9.10 23.48 -29.47
CA ASP A 51 9.03 24.93 -29.34
C ASP A 51 8.37 25.47 -28.03
N ILE A 52 9.00 25.19 -26.88
CA ILE A 52 8.66 25.80 -25.57
C ILE A 52 8.77 27.34 -25.58
N GLY A 53 9.40 27.95 -26.60
CA GLY A 53 9.47 29.40 -26.77
C GLY A 53 8.08 30.05 -26.87
N ASN A 54 7.15 29.40 -27.57
CA ASN A 54 5.79 29.93 -27.78
C ASN A 54 4.83 29.60 -26.63
N ALA A 55 5.15 28.63 -25.77
CA ALA A 55 4.28 28.21 -24.66
C ALA A 55 4.30 29.15 -23.44
N ARG A 56 5.23 30.11 -23.42
CA ARG A 56 5.37 31.14 -22.36
C ARG A 56 4.78 32.49 -22.73
N ASP A 57 4.32 32.66 -23.97
CA ASP A 57 3.55 33.82 -24.36
C ASP A 57 2.14 33.68 -23.80
N TRP A 58 1.96 34.20 -22.59
CA TRP A 58 0.65 34.42 -22.01
C TRP A 58 -0.08 35.46 -22.88
N CYS A 59 -0.91 34.97 -23.81
CA CYS A 59 -1.83 35.83 -24.52
C CYS A 59 -3.04 36.11 -23.65
N GLU A 60 -3.40 37.38 -23.51
CA GLU A 60 -4.67 37.77 -22.90
C GLU A 60 -5.77 37.31 -23.85
N ILE A 61 -6.43 36.19 -23.52
CA ILE A 61 -7.70 35.84 -24.14
C ILE A 61 -8.70 36.85 -23.60
N THR A 62 -8.81 38.00 -24.28
CA THR A 62 -9.95 38.90 -24.15
C THR A 62 -11.15 38.15 -24.72
N ALA A 63 -11.73 37.27 -23.90
CA ALA A 63 -12.94 36.52 -24.20
C ALA A 63 -14.16 37.46 -24.17
N SER A 64 -14.11 38.61 -24.86
CA SER A 64 -15.28 39.40 -25.18
C SER A 64 -16.07 38.64 -26.26
N GLY A 65 -16.87 37.67 -25.84
CA GLY A 65 -17.81 36.95 -26.71
C GLY A 65 -17.76 35.43 -26.66
N LEU A 66 -16.79 34.82 -25.97
CA LEU A 66 -16.82 33.37 -25.70
C LEU A 66 -17.58 33.14 -24.40
N SER A 67 -18.83 32.66 -24.51
CA SER A 67 -19.49 32.06 -23.36
C SER A 67 -18.63 30.90 -22.88
N GLY A 68 -18.21 30.93 -21.61
CA GLY A 68 -17.51 29.81 -21.01
C GLY A 68 -18.29 28.50 -21.21
N PRO A 69 -17.61 27.34 -21.17
CA PRO A 69 -18.27 26.05 -21.34
C PRO A 69 -19.51 25.95 -20.44
N THR A 70 -20.60 25.40 -20.99
CA THR A 70 -21.87 25.27 -20.28
C THR A 70 -21.63 24.57 -18.95
N ARG A 71 -21.94 25.26 -17.84
CA ARG A 71 -21.90 24.63 -16.53
C ARG A 71 -23.12 23.71 -16.42
N PHE A 72 -22.87 22.41 -16.48
CA PHE A 72 -23.90 21.43 -16.16
C PHE A 72 -24.23 21.50 -14.67
N PRO A 73 -25.51 21.59 -14.29
CA PRO A 73 -25.88 21.54 -12.88
C PRO A 73 -25.47 20.18 -12.32
N PHE A 74 -24.91 20.19 -11.11
CA PHE A 74 -24.66 18.96 -10.38
C PHE A 74 -26.00 18.41 -9.87
N THR A 75 -26.33 17.18 -10.24
CA THR A 75 -27.64 16.55 -9.98
C THR A 75 -27.57 15.35 -9.04
N SER A 76 -26.37 14.92 -8.66
CA SER A 76 -26.19 13.78 -7.76
C SER A 76 -26.50 14.17 -6.31
N THR A 77 -26.76 13.18 -5.46
CA THR A 77 -26.86 13.34 -4.00
C THR A 77 -25.63 12.71 -3.35
N PRO A 78 -24.66 13.53 -2.89
CA PRO A 78 -23.40 13.03 -2.35
C PRO A 78 -23.54 12.40 -0.97
N GLY A 79 -22.50 11.65 -0.60
CA GLY A 79 -22.40 10.98 0.68
C GLY A 79 -22.41 9.46 0.56
N VAL A 80 -22.54 8.82 1.71
CA VAL A 80 -22.51 7.35 1.78
C VAL A 80 -23.74 6.72 1.14
N THR A 81 -23.54 5.62 0.44
CA THR A 81 -24.61 4.90 -0.29
C THR A 81 -25.32 3.85 0.56
N PHE A 82 -24.73 3.49 1.69
CA PHE A 82 -25.30 2.53 2.63
C PHE A 82 -26.13 3.25 3.69
N PRO A 83 -27.18 2.59 4.23
CA PRO A 83 -28.01 3.19 5.25
C PRO A 83 -27.18 3.50 6.50
N VAL A 84 -27.01 4.78 6.80
CA VAL A 84 -26.34 5.22 8.03
C VAL A 84 -27.24 4.90 9.20
N ASN A 85 -26.96 3.80 9.89
CA ASN A 85 -27.60 3.49 11.15
C ASN A 85 -26.86 4.21 12.27
N ILE A 86 -27.58 4.97 13.10
CA ILE A 86 -27.03 5.62 14.30
C ILE A 86 -26.35 4.65 15.27
N ASN A 87 -26.62 3.35 15.15
CA ASN A 87 -26.04 2.30 15.98
C ASN A 87 -24.75 1.71 15.41
N TYR A 88 -24.26 2.16 14.25
CA TYR A 88 -22.98 1.68 13.73
C TYR A 88 -21.82 2.15 14.59
N THR A 89 -21.02 1.19 15.01
CA THR A 89 -19.74 1.41 15.64
C THR A 89 -18.65 1.62 14.58
N PRO A 90 -17.49 2.21 14.93
CA PRO A 90 -16.36 2.27 14.01
C PRO A 90 -15.90 0.91 13.47
N LEU A 91 -16.12 -0.16 14.25
CA LEU A 91 -15.82 -1.53 13.82
C LEU A 91 -16.77 -1.97 12.70
N ASP A 92 -18.08 -1.71 12.83
CA ASP A 92 -19.06 -2.06 11.81
C ASP A 92 -18.68 -1.42 10.47
N ILE A 93 -18.32 -0.14 10.49
CA ILE A 93 -17.87 0.59 9.29
C ILE A 93 -16.59 -0.05 8.73
N LEU A 94 -15.59 -0.34 9.57
CA LEU A 94 -14.33 -0.95 9.12
C LEU A 94 -14.56 -2.33 8.48
N GLU A 95 -15.45 -3.16 9.05
CA GLU A 95 -15.77 -4.49 8.52
C GLU A 95 -16.53 -4.42 7.19
N MET A 96 -17.18 -3.30 6.85
CA MET A 96 -17.70 -3.11 5.51
C MET A 96 -16.58 -3.02 4.45
N PHE A 97 -15.43 -2.41 4.80
CA PHE A 97 -14.26 -2.35 3.92
C PHE A 97 -13.41 -3.63 3.96
N LEU A 98 -13.32 -4.26 5.13
CA LEU A 98 -12.68 -5.56 5.34
C LEU A 98 -13.72 -6.68 5.32
N HIS A 99 -14.55 -6.69 4.28
CA HIS A 99 -15.67 -7.64 4.18
C HIS A 99 -15.19 -9.10 4.08
N SER A 100 -16.08 -10.05 4.37
CA SER A 100 -15.78 -11.48 4.41
C SER A 100 -15.01 -12.00 3.20
N ASN A 101 -15.46 -11.70 1.98
CA ASN A 101 -14.78 -12.19 0.76
C ASN A 101 -13.32 -11.70 0.64
N LEU A 102 -13.01 -10.45 1.01
CA LEU A 102 -11.64 -9.94 1.00
C LEU A 102 -10.81 -10.64 2.07
N MET A 103 -11.37 -10.82 3.26
CA MET A 103 -10.70 -11.55 4.34
C MET A 103 -10.47 -13.02 4.00
N ASP A 104 -11.41 -13.67 3.31
CA ASP A 104 -11.29 -15.05 2.84
C ASP A 104 -10.12 -15.19 1.86
N ILE A 105 -9.96 -14.24 0.92
CA ILE A 105 -8.80 -14.18 0.02
C ILE A 105 -7.50 -14.06 0.83
N ILE A 106 -7.44 -13.11 1.75
CA ILE A 106 -6.23 -12.86 2.56
C ILE A 106 -5.86 -14.10 3.38
N VAL A 107 -6.84 -14.70 4.07
CA VAL A 107 -6.65 -15.91 4.90
C VAL A 107 -6.17 -17.07 4.05
N LYS A 108 -6.85 -17.34 2.93
CA LYS A 108 -6.53 -18.44 2.03
C LYS A 108 -5.11 -18.29 1.49
N GLU A 109 -4.77 -17.13 0.95
CA GLU A 109 -3.46 -16.95 0.31
C GLU A 109 -2.31 -16.83 1.31
N THR A 110 -2.55 -16.32 2.52
CA THR A 110 -1.59 -16.38 3.63
C THR A 110 -1.30 -17.83 4.04
N ASN A 111 -2.32 -18.67 4.15
CA ASN A 111 -2.16 -20.09 4.45
C ASN A 111 -1.41 -20.84 3.34
N ASN A 112 -1.79 -20.61 2.08
CA ASN A 112 -1.11 -21.19 0.92
C ASN A 112 0.36 -20.81 0.89
N TYR A 113 0.68 -19.53 1.07
CA TYR A 113 2.06 -19.04 1.03
C TYR A 113 2.92 -19.64 2.13
N ALA A 114 2.40 -19.76 3.34
CA ALA A 114 3.11 -20.42 4.43
C ALA A 114 3.46 -21.87 4.09
N GLU A 115 2.56 -22.61 3.45
CA GLU A 115 2.84 -23.98 2.99
C GLU A 115 3.88 -24.01 1.87
N GLN A 116 3.75 -23.14 0.86
CA GLN A 116 4.66 -23.03 -0.27
C GLN A 116 6.10 -22.77 0.22
N GLU A 117 6.30 -21.77 1.08
CA GLU A 117 7.60 -21.42 1.63
C GLU A 117 8.18 -22.55 2.49
N ARG A 118 7.35 -23.21 3.31
CA ARG A 118 7.79 -24.33 4.14
C ARG A 118 8.21 -25.54 3.31
N LYS A 119 7.51 -25.81 2.21
CA LYS A 119 7.86 -26.88 1.26
C LYS A 119 9.15 -26.55 0.52
N ALA A 120 9.23 -25.36 -0.07
CA ALA A 120 10.39 -24.90 -0.84
C ALA A 120 11.69 -24.83 -0.03
N ASN A 121 11.61 -24.42 1.24
CA ASN A 121 12.77 -24.24 2.11
C ASN A 121 12.96 -25.37 3.12
N ARG A 122 12.27 -26.52 2.97
CA ARG A 122 12.26 -27.61 3.97
C ARG A 122 13.66 -28.01 4.47
N ALA A 123 14.64 -28.09 3.57
CA ALA A 123 16.02 -28.47 3.89
C ALA A 123 16.84 -27.36 4.60
N LYS A 124 16.41 -26.10 4.47
CA LYS A 124 17.07 -24.91 5.06
C LYS A 124 16.44 -24.46 6.37
N ILE A 125 15.25 -24.96 6.71
CA ILE A 125 14.55 -24.59 7.94
C ILE A 125 15.26 -25.26 9.12
N SER A 126 15.92 -24.43 9.93
CA SER A 126 16.59 -24.83 11.18
C SER A 126 15.68 -25.67 12.08
N ARG A 127 16.28 -26.55 12.89
CA ARG A 127 15.56 -27.40 13.85
C ARG A 127 14.59 -26.58 14.71
N CYS A 128 15.02 -25.41 15.16
CA CYS A 128 14.32 -24.53 16.08
C CYS A 128 13.54 -23.39 15.39
N SER A 129 13.47 -23.37 14.05
CA SER A 129 12.79 -22.30 13.33
C SER A 129 11.30 -22.22 13.69
N ARG A 130 10.82 -20.99 13.91
CA ARG A 130 9.42 -20.73 14.27
C ARG A 130 8.46 -21.08 13.14
N SER A 131 8.93 -21.11 11.90
CA SER A 131 8.19 -21.57 10.73
C SER A 131 7.60 -22.97 10.90
N LYS A 132 8.20 -23.82 11.75
CA LYS A 132 7.66 -25.15 12.08
C LYS A 132 6.41 -25.09 12.97
N LYS A 133 6.23 -24.01 13.73
CA LYS A 133 5.06 -23.75 14.58
C LYS A 133 3.88 -23.15 13.79
N TRP A 134 3.98 -23.03 12.46
CA TRP A 134 2.89 -22.51 11.64
C TRP A 134 1.66 -23.42 11.73
N ILE A 135 0.55 -22.80 12.11
CA ILE A 135 -0.79 -23.35 12.07
C ILE A 135 -1.60 -22.44 11.12
N PRO A 136 -2.49 -22.99 10.27
CA PRO A 136 -3.32 -22.17 9.41
C PRO A 136 -4.10 -21.09 10.19
N THR A 137 -4.09 -19.87 9.67
CA THR A 137 -4.86 -18.73 10.18
C THR A 137 -6.32 -18.81 9.73
N ASN A 138 -7.16 -17.97 10.31
CA ASN A 138 -8.58 -17.80 9.98
C ASN A 138 -8.99 -16.32 10.02
N ASP A 139 -10.22 -16.00 9.60
CA ASP A 139 -10.75 -14.63 9.55
C ASP A 139 -10.58 -13.89 10.88
N ARG A 140 -11.01 -14.51 11.98
CA ARG A 140 -10.93 -13.91 13.32
C ARG A 140 -9.49 -13.58 13.71
N GLU A 141 -8.56 -14.50 13.49
CA GLU A 141 -7.14 -14.28 13.82
C GLU A 141 -6.53 -13.17 12.95
N MET A 142 -6.85 -13.14 11.66
CA MET A 142 -6.39 -12.08 10.74
C MET A 142 -6.96 -10.70 11.10
N LYS A 143 -8.22 -10.61 11.54
CA LYS A 143 -8.80 -9.36 12.04
C LYS A 143 -8.09 -8.87 13.30
N LEU A 144 -7.78 -9.75 14.25
CA LEU A 144 -6.98 -9.39 15.44
C LEU A 144 -5.58 -8.91 15.06
N PHE A 145 -4.93 -9.59 14.11
CA PHE A 145 -3.63 -9.18 13.57
C PHE A 145 -3.68 -7.78 12.93
N PHE A 146 -4.67 -7.49 12.08
CA PHE A 146 -4.85 -6.16 11.51
C PHE A 146 -5.21 -5.12 12.56
N GLY A 147 -6.00 -5.46 13.58
CA GLY A 147 -6.28 -4.60 14.73
C GLY A 147 -5.00 -4.18 15.47
N LEU A 148 -4.07 -5.11 15.68
CA LEU A 148 -2.76 -4.80 16.23
C LEU A 148 -1.93 -3.89 15.31
N ILE A 149 -1.98 -4.07 13.99
CA ILE A 149 -1.31 -3.17 13.03
C ILE A 149 -1.90 -1.76 13.07
N ILE A 150 -3.23 -1.63 13.08
CA ILE A 150 -3.92 -0.34 13.19
C ILE A 150 -3.52 0.36 14.50
N LEU A 151 -3.41 -0.38 15.61
CA LEU A 151 -2.96 0.15 16.89
C LEU A 151 -1.54 0.74 16.84
N GLN A 152 -0.64 0.22 15.99
CA GLN A 152 0.72 0.81 15.79
C GLN A 152 0.66 2.21 15.18
N GLY A 153 -0.43 2.55 14.49
CA GLY A 153 -0.66 3.91 14.00
C GLY A 153 -0.84 4.93 15.13
N ILE A 154 -1.43 4.47 16.24
CA ILE A 154 -1.75 5.26 17.45
C ILE A 154 -0.58 5.21 18.44
N VAL A 155 -0.19 4.00 18.86
CA VAL A 155 0.93 3.80 19.78
C VAL A 155 2.18 3.59 18.94
N ARG A 156 2.91 4.67 18.63
CA ARG A 156 4.11 4.54 17.77
C ARG A 156 5.35 4.18 18.58
N LYS A 157 6.02 3.09 18.20
CA LYS A 157 7.34 2.70 18.71
C LYS A 157 8.40 2.70 17.60
N PRO A 158 9.69 2.90 17.94
CA PRO A 158 10.78 2.96 16.97
C PRO A 158 10.90 1.74 16.04
N ASN A 159 10.61 0.53 16.54
CA ASN A 159 10.72 -0.70 15.75
C ASN A 159 9.68 -1.75 16.18
N GLN A 160 9.55 -2.81 15.38
CA GLN A 160 8.55 -3.87 15.59
C GLN A 160 8.79 -4.67 16.89
N ALA A 161 10.06 -4.86 17.27
CA ALA A 161 10.45 -5.58 18.49
C ALA A 161 9.89 -4.95 19.75
N MET A 162 9.91 -3.61 19.80
CA MET A 162 9.52 -2.88 20.99
C MET A 162 8.02 -2.99 21.30
N TYR A 163 7.17 -3.33 20.33
CA TYR A 163 5.76 -3.64 20.59
C TYR A 163 5.58 -4.93 21.37
N CYS A 164 6.52 -5.84 21.20
CA CYS A 164 6.52 -7.18 21.78
C CYS A 164 7.41 -7.27 23.04
N SER A 165 8.01 -6.17 23.47
CA SER A 165 8.95 -6.16 24.60
C SER A 165 8.22 -6.31 25.93
N HIS A 166 8.78 -7.13 26.83
CA HIS A 166 8.36 -7.26 28.22
C HIS A 166 9.06 -6.28 29.17
N ARG A 167 10.04 -5.50 28.68
CA ARG A 167 10.74 -4.49 29.49
C ARG A 167 9.74 -3.45 29.99
N ARG A 168 9.72 -3.20 31.31
CA ARG A 168 8.73 -2.34 31.98
C ARG A 168 8.46 -1.00 31.30
N ILE A 169 9.50 -0.35 30.76
CA ILE A 169 9.41 0.97 30.10
C ILE A 169 8.76 0.87 28.70
N LEU A 170 8.88 -0.29 28.04
CA LEU A 170 8.41 -0.51 26.67
C LEU A 170 7.15 -1.39 26.60
N HIS A 171 6.78 -2.03 27.70
CA HIS A 171 5.74 -3.03 27.77
C HIS A 171 4.40 -2.49 27.27
N THR A 172 3.81 -3.21 26.33
CA THR A 172 2.51 -2.86 25.71
C THR A 172 1.57 -4.05 25.88
N PRO A 173 0.90 -4.16 27.05
CA PRO A 173 0.25 -5.40 27.48
C PRO A 173 -0.78 -5.96 26.49
N VAL A 174 -1.41 -5.09 25.69
CA VAL A 174 -2.44 -5.52 24.73
C VAL A 174 -1.90 -6.45 23.64
N TYR A 175 -0.63 -6.32 23.24
CA TYR A 175 -0.03 -7.19 22.22
C TYR A 175 0.00 -8.64 22.67
N SER A 176 0.64 -8.91 23.81
CA SER A 176 0.76 -10.25 24.38
C SER A 176 -0.59 -10.84 24.84
N LYS A 177 -1.54 -9.98 25.23
CA LYS A 177 -2.92 -10.41 25.57
C LYS A 177 -3.75 -10.83 24.36
N VAL A 178 -3.59 -10.15 23.23
CA VAL A 178 -4.38 -10.42 22.01
C VAL A 178 -3.78 -11.60 21.24
N MET A 179 -2.47 -11.65 21.10
CA MET A 179 -1.79 -12.67 20.31
C MET A 179 -0.36 -12.92 20.81
N PRO A 180 0.09 -14.18 20.92
CA PRO A 180 1.48 -14.47 21.22
C PRO A 180 2.43 -13.81 20.21
N VAL A 181 3.53 -13.22 20.70
CA VAL A 181 4.51 -12.48 19.90
C VAL A 181 5.02 -13.30 18.71
N TYR A 182 5.38 -14.57 18.94
CA TYR A 182 5.85 -15.44 17.87
C TYR A 182 4.78 -15.64 16.78
N ARG A 183 3.50 -15.66 17.14
CA ARG A 183 2.38 -15.83 16.21
C ARG A 183 2.19 -14.57 15.38
N PHE A 184 2.24 -13.39 16.00
CA PHE A 184 2.22 -12.11 15.29
C PHE A 184 3.33 -12.04 14.24
N ILE A 185 4.56 -12.42 14.60
CA ILE A 185 5.71 -12.44 13.68
C ILE A 185 5.49 -13.42 12.53
N LEU A 186 4.95 -14.62 12.81
CA LEU A 186 4.66 -15.61 11.76
C LEU A 186 3.58 -15.13 10.79
N LEU A 187 2.49 -14.52 11.30
CA LEU A 187 1.47 -13.93 10.45
C LEU A 187 2.04 -12.80 9.61
N PHE A 188 2.88 -11.94 10.20
CA PHE A 188 3.54 -10.87 9.46
C PHE A 188 4.45 -11.43 8.35
N ARG A 189 5.19 -12.50 8.62
CA ARG A 189 6.09 -13.15 7.65
C ARG A 189 5.35 -13.77 6.47
N TYR A 190 4.22 -14.42 6.74
CA TYR A 190 3.49 -15.19 5.74
C TYR A 190 2.27 -14.47 5.15
N LEU A 191 1.98 -13.24 5.59
CA LEU A 191 0.91 -12.41 5.01
C LEU A 191 1.08 -12.32 3.50
N HIS A 192 0.07 -12.81 2.78
CA HIS A 192 0.13 -12.92 1.34
C HIS A 192 -1.27 -12.82 0.72
N PHE A 193 -1.33 -12.48 -0.57
CA PHE A 193 -2.56 -11.98 -1.22
C PHE A 193 -2.88 -12.63 -2.57
N CYS A 194 -2.06 -13.58 -3.02
CA CYS A 194 -2.18 -14.25 -4.31
C CYS A 194 -1.64 -15.68 -4.24
N ASN A 195 -2.01 -16.56 -5.16
CA ASN A 195 -1.45 -17.91 -5.20
C ASN A 195 -0.22 -17.94 -6.13
N ASN A 196 0.99 -18.09 -5.57
CA ASN A 196 2.21 -18.09 -6.40
C ASN A 196 2.33 -19.28 -7.37
N GLU A 197 1.56 -20.36 -7.17
CA GLU A 197 1.61 -21.56 -8.03
C GLU A 197 0.55 -21.50 -9.15
N ALA A 198 -0.56 -20.82 -8.91
CA ALA A 198 -1.68 -20.76 -9.85
C ALA A 198 -1.70 -19.48 -10.70
N GLU A 199 -1.18 -18.38 -10.16
CA GLU A 199 -1.26 -17.06 -10.78
C GLU A 199 0.13 -16.60 -11.25
N LYS A 200 0.20 -16.09 -12.48
CA LYS A 200 1.42 -15.54 -13.06
C LYS A 200 1.25 -14.06 -13.33
N LYS A 201 2.38 -13.37 -13.34
CA LYS A 201 2.48 -11.93 -13.61
C LYS A 201 1.73 -11.49 -14.88
N ASP A 202 1.79 -12.29 -15.93
CA ASP A 202 1.25 -11.94 -17.26
C ASP A 202 -0.26 -12.15 -17.37
N ASP A 203 -0.88 -12.77 -16.36
CA ASP A 203 -2.34 -12.97 -16.30
C ASP A 203 -3.08 -11.67 -15.91
N PHE A 204 -2.34 -10.64 -15.48
CA PHE A 204 -2.91 -9.41 -14.91
C PHE A 204 -2.66 -8.18 -15.78
N PRO A 205 -3.64 -7.24 -15.84
CA PRO A 205 -3.49 -6.00 -16.60
C PRO A 205 -2.28 -5.17 -16.18
N ASN A 206 -2.01 -5.09 -14.86
CA ASN A 206 -0.81 -4.43 -14.35
C ASN A 206 0.15 -5.47 -13.75
N PRO A 207 1.24 -5.79 -14.45
CA PRO A 207 2.04 -6.96 -14.12
C PRO A 207 3.05 -6.66 -13.01
N LYS A 208 3.27 -5.40 -12.60
CA LYS A 208 4.22 -5.07 -11.53
C LYS A 208 3.63 -5.30 -10.12
N PRO A 209 2.41 -4.84 -9.78
CA PRO A 209 1.77 -5.08 -8.50
C PRO A 209 0.81 -6.29 -8.51
N TRP A 210 0.99 -7.24 -9.44
CA TRP A 210 0.04 -8.35 -9.67
C TRP A 210 -0.32 -9.15 -8.40
N LYS A 211 0.65 -9.33 -7.49
CA LYS A 211 0.42 -10.02 -6.20
C LYS A 211 -0.62 -9.34 -5.31
N LEU A 212 -0.89 -8.06 -5.53
CA LEU A 212 -1.88 -7.27 -4.78
C LEU A 212 -3.15 -7.03 -5.60
N TYR A 213 -3.23 -7.51 -6.84
CA TYR A 213 -4.28 -7.15 -7.78
C TYR A 213 -5.68 -7.44 -7.24
N ASN A 214 -5.91 -8.66 -6.75
CA ASN A 214 -7.21 -9.09 -6.23
C ASN A 214 -7.67 -8.20 -5.05
N VAL A 215 -6.75 -7.84 -4.16
CA VAL A 215 -7.04 -6.96 -3.01
C VAL A 215 -7.32 -5.53 -3.46
N ILE A 216 -6.48 -4.98 -4.34
CA ILE A 216 -6.62 -3.62 -4.86
C ILE A 216 -7.96 -3.46 -5.58
N GLU A 217 -8.32 -4.39 -6.46
CA GLU A 217 -9.58 -4.29 -7.21
C GLU A 217 -10.81 -4.46 -6.32
N ASN A 218 -10.74 -5.26 -5.25
CA ASN A 218 -11.80 -5.30 -4.24
C ASN A 218 -11.93 -3.96 -3.53
N LEU A 219 -10.83 -3.40 -3.02
CA LEU A 219 -10.85 -2.11 -2.31
C LEU A 219 -11.36 -0.97 -3.19
N ARG A 220 -10.89 -0.87 -4.43
CA ARG A 220 -11.34 0.16 -5.39
C ARG A 220 -12.85 0.08 -5.66
N LYS A 221 -13.39 -1.13 -5.84
CA LYS A 221 -14.84 -1.33 -6.01
C LYS A 221 -15.60 -0.87 -4.78
N ILE A 222 -15.11 -1.21 -3.58
CA ILE A 222 -15.75 -0.79 -2.33
C ILE A 222 -15.73 0.74 -2.21
N PHE A 223 -14.59 1.38 -2.46
CA PHE A 223 -14.44 2.84 -2.35
C PHE A 223 -15.40 3.58 -3.29
N CYS A 224 -15.51 3.15 -4.54
CA CYS A 224 -16.47 3.73 -5.48
C CYS A 224 -17.94 3.43 -5.12
N ASN A 225 -18.22 2.26 -4.55
CA ASN A 225 -19.60 1.84 -4.29
C ASN A 225 -20.17 2.43 -3.01
N PHE A 226 -19.34 2.72 -2.01
CA PHE A 226 -19.80 3.13 -0.67
C PHE A 226 -20.01 4.62 -0.52
N TYR A 227 -19.58 5.41 -1.49
CA TYR A 227 -19.61 6.86 -1.40
C TYR A 227 -19.80 7.50 -2.77
N VAL A 228 -20.83 8.33 -2.89
CA VAL A 228 -21.06 9.20 -4.03
C VAL A 228 -20.33 10.51 -3.77
N LEU A 229 -19.36 10.85 -4.62
CA LEU A 229 -18.64 12.12 -4.50
C LEU A 229 -19.55 13.31 -4.81
N GLU A 230 -19.24 14.41 -4.14
CA GLU A 230 -19.68 15.77 -4.42
C GLU A 230 -19.12 16.29 -5.76
N ARG A 231 -19.64 17.42 -6.21
CA ARG A 231 -19.27 18.07 -7.47
C ARG A 231 -17.76 18.25 -7.65
N ASP A 232 -17.07 18.66 -6.58
CA ASP A 232 -15.68 19.08 -6.67
C ASP A 232 -14.74 17.94 -6.24
N VAL A 233 -13.87 17.53 -7.16
CA VAL A 233 -12.92 16.42 -6.97
C VAL A 233 -11.50 16.87 -7.30
N SER A 234 -10.53 16.17 -6.71
CA SER A 234 -9.10 16.39 -6.94
C SER A 234 -8.44 15.10 -7.40
N VAL A 235 -7.57 15.22 -8.41
CA VAL A 235 -6.65 14.15 -8.80
C VAL A 235 -5.25 14.64 -8.54
N ASP A 236 -4.53 13.96 -7.65
CA ASP A 236 -3.17 14.33 -7.30
C ASP A 236 -2.29 13.11 -6.97
N GLU A 237 -1.00 13.36 -6.84
CA GLU A 237 0.05 12.38 -6.57
C GLU A 237 0.31 12.23 -5.07
N SER A 238 0.19 11.00 -4.58
CA SER A 238 0.64 10.60 -3.25
C SER A 238 1.85 9.68 -3.33
N LEU A 239 2.75 9.80 -2.36
CA LEU A 239 3.97 9.00 -2.30
C LEU A 239 4.07 8.31 -0.95
N MET A 240 3.86 6.98 -0.94
CA MET A 240 4.03 6.16 0.25
C MET A 240 5.52 5.87 0.45
N PRO A 241 6.16 6.33 1.55
CA PRO A 241 7.58 6.15 1.76
C PRO A 241 7.97 4.67 1.78
N TYR A 242 8.89 4.28 0.89
CA TYR A 242 9.35 2.90 0.80
C TYR A 242 10.85 2.87 0.47
N LYS A 243 11.62 2.20 1.34
CA LYS A 243 13.08 2.09 1.22
C LYS A 243 13.57 0.68 0.85
N GLY A 244 12.66 -0.28 0.64
CA GLY A 244 13.03 -1.64 0.26
C GLY A 244 13.45 -1.76 -1.21
N ARG A 245 13.90 -2.95 -1.60
CA ARG A 245 14.19 -3.28 -3.01
C ARG A 245 12.88 -3.51 -3.75
N LEU A 246 12.52 -2.57 -4.63
CA LEU A 246 11.34 -2.66 -5.49
C LEU A 246 11.67 -1.98 -6.82
N SER A 247 11.55 -2.72 -7.92
CA SER A 247 12.00 -2.26 -9.25
C SER A 247 11.25 -1.05 -9.80
N TRP A 248 10.11 -0.70 -9.21
CA TRP A 248 9.23 0.38 -9.66
C TRP A 248 8.98 1.42 -8.57
N LYS A 249 9.81 1.45 -7.51
CA LYS A 249 9.83 2.58 -6.57
C LYS A 249 10.19 3.86 -7.33
N GLN A 250 9.58 4.97 -6.95
CA GLN A 250 9.80 6.27 -7.56
C GLN A 250 10.72 7.11 -6.69
N TYR A 251 11.53 7.93 -7.35
CA TYR A 251 12.30 9.00 -6.72
C TYR A 251 11.68 10.34 -7.09
N ILE A 252 11.25 11.12 -6.08
CA ILE A 252 10.66 12.46 -6.26
C ILE A 252 11.44 13.43 -5.36
N PRO A 253 12.44 14.16 -5.89
CA PRO A 253 13.36 14.99 -5.10
C PRO A 253 12.67 16.00 -4.18
N ILE A 254 11.56 16.56 -4.68
CA ILE A 254 10.80 17.65 -4.03
C ILE A 254 9.99 17.14 -2.83
N LYS A 255 9.66 15.85 -2.76
CA LYS A 255 8.88 15.28 -1.66
C LYS A 255 9.78 14.97 -0.48
N ARG A 256 9.29 15.20 0.76
CA ARG A 256 10.01 14.90 2.02
C ARG A 256 10.52 13.46 2.06
N ALA A 257 9.66 12.51 1.70
CA ALA A 257 10.07 11.14 1.45
C ALA A 257 10.49 11.05 -0.02
N ARG A 258 11.79 11.21 -0.31
CA ARG A 258 12.25 11.22 -1.70
C ARG A 258 12.03 9.90 -2.44
N PHE A 259 11.98 8.77 -1.75
CA PHE A 259 11.77 7.44 -2.33
C PHE A 259 10.48 6.80 -1.83
N GLY A 260 9.66 6.27 -2.73
CA GLY A 260 8.41 5.62 -2.35
C GLY A 260 7.64 4.95 -3.47
N ILE A 261 6.49 4.40 -3.11
CA ILE A 261 5.48 3.93 -4.07
C ILE A 261 4.57 5.11 -4.39
N LYS A 262 4.51 5.50 -5.66
CA LYS A 262 3.69 6.61 -6.14
C LYS A 262 2.27 6.12 -6.48
N PHE A 263 1.28 6.90 -6.08
CA PHE A 263 -0.12 6.72 -6.38
C PHE A 263 -0.65 7.97 -7.08
N PHE A 264 -1.52 7.78 -8.06
CA PHE A 264 -2.47 8.82 -8.47
C PHE A 264 -3.78 8.53 -7.77
N MET A 265 -4.32 9.49 -7.02
CA MET A 265 -5.55 9.30 -6.23
C MET A 265 -6.62 10.27 -6.70
N LEU A 266 -7.84 9.75 -6.90
CA LEU A 266 -9.04 10.53 -7.10
C LEU A 266 -9.73 10.71 -5.74
N CYS A 267 -9.80 11.94 -5.28
CA CYS A 267 -10.39 12.29 -3.99
C CYS A 267 -11.54 13.30 -4.14
N GLU A 268 -12.52 13.23 -3.26
CA GLU A 268 -13.45 14.34 -3.06
C GLU A 268 -12.73 15.54 -2.43
N ALA A 269 -12.96 16.74 -2.96
CA ALA A 269 -12.24 17.94 -2.52
C ALA A 269 -12.60 18.38 -1.09
N GLU A 270 -13.86 18.18 -0.68
CA GLU A 270 -14.35 18.64 0.63
C GLU A 270 -13.90 17.72 1.78
N THR A 271 -14.09 16.40 1.63
CA THR A 271 -13.82 15.45 2.72
C THR A 271 -12.45 14.77 2.63
N GLY A 272 -11.80 14.82 1.46
CA GLY A 272 -10.61 14.05 1.17
C GLY A 272 -10.87 12.55 0.97
N TYR A 273 -12.13 12.13 0.83
CA TYR A 273 -12.49 10.72 0.59
C TYR A 273 -11.82 10.21 -0.69
N ILE A 274 -11.07 9.11 -0.59
CA ILE A 274 -10.43 8.47 -1.74
C ILE A 274 -11.45 7.57 -2.42
N CYS A 275 -11.86 7.94 -3.63
CA CYS A 275 -12.77 7.13 -4.42
C CYS A 275 -12.04 6.08 -5.25
N ASP A 276 -10.94 6.46 -5.89
CA ASP A 276 -10.18 5.56 -6.74
C ASP A 276 -8.68 5.91 -6.71
N PHE A 277 -7.83 4.96 -7.08
CA PHE A 277 -6.40 5.20 -7.20
C PHE A 277 -5.73 4.28 -8.23
N ILE A 278 -4.58 4.72 -8.72
CA ILE A 278 -3.69 3.97 -9.61
C ILE A 278 -2.33 3.89 -8.93
N ILE A 279 -1.79 2.68 -8.81
CA ILE A 279 -0.40 2.47 -8.41
C ILE A 279 0.50 2.71 -9.62
N TYR A 280 1.34 3.73 -9.54
CA TYR A 280 2.28 4.03 -10.61
C TYR A 280 3.50 3.12 -10.55
N THR A 281 3.75 2.41 -11.64
CA THR A 281 4.81 1.41 -11.77
C THR A 281 5.83 1.76 -12.86
N GLY A 282 6.03 3.07 -13.12
CA GLY A 282 6.87 3.57 -14.21
C GLY A 282 6.26 3.31 -15.58
N ASN A 283 7.11 2.99 -16.57
CA ASN A 283 6.69 2.71 -17.95
C ASN A 283 5.77 1.50 -18.09
N SER A 284 5.73 0.60 -17.09
CA SER A 284 4.82 -0.55 -17.09
C SER A 284 3.40 -0.21 -16.61
N THR A 285 3.12 1.05 -16.26
CA THR A 285 1.78 1.45 -15.79
C THR A 285 0.79 1.40 -16.95
N VAL A 286 -0.24 0.59 -16.79
CA VAL A 286 -1.31 0.48 -17.80
C VAL A 286 -2.39 1.51 -17.51
N PHE A 287 -2.51 2.49 -18.42
CA PHE A 287 -3.58 3.49 -18.43
C PHE A 287 -4.70 3.10 -19.41
N ASN A 288 -5.77 3.88 -19.44
CA ASN A 288 -6.84 3.67 -20.41
C ASN A 288 -6.31 3.95 -21.83
N GLN A 289 -6.55 3.02 -22.75
CA GLN A 289 -6.04 3.05 -24.12
C GLN A 289 -6.49 4.28 -24.90
N LEU A 290 -7.66 4.85 -24.57
CA LEU A 290 -8.18 6.08 -25.17
C LEU A 290 -7.27 7.29 -24.95
N TYR A 291 -6.44 7.27 -23.90
CA TYR A 291 -5.59 8.40 -23.53
C TYR A 291 -4.10 8.13 -23.75
N THR A 292 -3.74 7.11 -24.54
CA THR A 292 -2.35 6.69 -24.75
C THR A 292 -1.46 7.81 -25.31
N ASN A 293 -2.04 8.74 -26.07
CA ASN A 293 -1.30 9.84 -26.71
C ASN A 293 -1.11 11.07 -25.81
N TYR A 294 -1.70 11.11 -24.62
CA TYR A 294 -1.58 12.26 -23.73
C TYR A 294 -0.40 12.13 -22.75
N GLY A 295 0.02 13.26 -22.19
CA GLY A 295 0.97 13.31 -21.08
C GLY A 295 0.48 12.54 -19.83
N LEU A 296 1.40 12.20 -18.94
CA LEU A 296 1.13 11.35 -17.77
C LEU A 296 0.01 11.92 -16.87
N SER A 297 0.01 13.22 -16.61
CA SER A 297 -1.00 13.90 -15.78
C SER A 297 -2.41 13.79 -16.37
N THR A 298 -2.53 13.88 -17.69
CA THR A 298 -3.81 13.74 -18.39
C THR A 298 -4.26 12.28 -18.42
N LYS A 299 -3.33 11.34 -18.63
CA LYS A 299 -3.60 9.89 -18.57
C LYS A 299 -4.15 9.47 -17.20
N SER A 300 -3.51 9.90 -16.11
CA SER A 300 -3.92 9.54 -14.76
C SER A 300 -5.27 10.16 -14.38
N SER A 301 -5.49 11.42 -14.73
CA SER A 301 -6.77 12.10 -14.52
C SER A 301 -7.89 11.40 -15.28
N ASN A 302 -7.75 11.24 -16.59
CA ASN A 302 -8.82 10.68 -17.42
C ASN A 302 -9.07 9.19 -17.18
N HIS A 303 -8.05 8.40 -16.79
CA HIS A 303 -8.26 7.01 -16.38
C HIS A 303 -9.24 6.92 -15.19
N SER A 304 -9.09 7.83 -14.22
CA SER A 304 -9.92 7.87 -13.02
C SER A 304 -11.39 8.23 -13.33
N PHE A 305 -11.63 9.04 -14.37
CA PHE A 305 -12.99 9.40 -14.81
C PHE A 305 -13.63 8.39 -15.76
N SER A 306 -12.83 7.64 -16.56
CA SER A 306 -13.34 6.71 -17.57
C SER A 306 -13.99 5.43 -17.04
N LYS A 307 -13.90 5.19 -15.72
CA LYS A 307 -14.42 3.99 -15.05
C LYS A 307 -15.76 4.21 -14.35
N ARG A 308 -16.37 5.40 -14.52
CA ARG A 308 -17.69 5.76 -14.01
C ARG A 308 -18.73 5.75 -15.11
#